data_AF-A0A1I7I283-F1
#
_entry.id   AF-A0A1I7I283-F1
#
_cell.length_a   1.000
_cell.length_b   1.000
_cell.length_c   1.000
_cell.angle_alpha   90.00
_cell.angle_beta   90.00
_cell.angle_gamma   90.00
#
_symmetry.space_group_name_H-M   'P 1'
#
loop_
_entity.id
_entity.type
_entity.pdbx_description
1 polymer ?
#
loop_
_entity_poly.entity_id
_entity_poly.type
_entity_poly.pdbx_seq_one_letter_code
_entity_poly.pdbx_strand_id
1 'polypeptide(L)'
;MKQRYSYAILFLILLGAFSCRQAEEQPDIEAIEAEMAKGDSATVAAVVADTAGTAAAKATEALAKECIAYFEEWEKLRAASTDYYRTVVLPKALANPRLPEQNMAFLLALEIYLSQTPEEIRAIPTTNQLLFPIFKVNEKEMGVFAFPAYDTASEDFIDISIENNILARSKLTATIDSSAQYKVVFHPELADSLLKTIDPTVTAFTAKGKVKTKVVNFGSYAGECLEYYNYLLDSKPFSKHAKVLFGSIYNLSLAYRNYPKVDATMLEQLNEKCFDCPSSMEEQKTFATLEGVEGLYFAYADTFPLNNKLDTPSRALVMDMDGKMIYLWYQEVDLAGCSCI
;
A
#
# COMPACT_ATOMS: atom_id res chain seq x y z
N MET A 1 21.42 -10.46 -8.20
CA MET A 1 21.45 -10.65 -6.73
C MET A 1 22.56 -9.84 -6.02
N LYS A 2 23.75 -9.63 -6.60
CA LYS A 2 24.83 -8.82 -5.96
C LYS A 2 24.68 -7.28 -6.09
N GLN A 3 23.87 -6.77 -7.01
CA GLN A 3 23.70 -5.32 -7.24
C GLN A 3 22.67 -4.64 -6.34
N ARG A 4 21.75 -5.39 -5.70
CA ARG A 4 20.70 -4.81 -4.83
C ARG A 4 21.22 -4.36 -3.46
N TYR A 5 22.32 -4.97 -2.98
CA TYR A 5 22.96 -4.60 -1.72
C TYR A 5 23.79 -3.30 -1.82
N SER A 6 24.25 -2.93 -3.02
CA SER A 6 25.00 -1.67 -3.22
C SER A 6 24.11 -0.44 -3.12
N TYR A 7 22.83 -0.54 -3.48
CA TYR A 7 21.88 0.56 -3.33
C TYR A 7 21.47 0.78 -1.88
N ALA A 8 21.23 -0.27 -1.10
CA ALA A 8 20.91 -0.14 0.33
C ALA A 8 22.02 0.58 1.13
N ILE A 9 23.29 0.34 0.78
CA ILE A 9 24.44 0.98 1.43
C ILE A 9 24.59 2.45 0.99
N LEU A 10 24.38 2.77 -0.28
CA LEU A 10 24.40 4.17 -0.74
C LEU A 10 23.21 4.99 -0.19
N PHE A 11 22.06 4.35 0.00
CA PHE A 11 20.83 4.94 0.52
C PHE A 11 20.94 5.29 2.01
N LEU A 12 21.61 4.45 2.80
CA LEU A 12 21.90 4.71 4.22
C LEU A 12 22.85 5.89 4.44
N ILE A 13 23.77 6.14 3.51
CA ILE A 13 24.68 7.29 3.56
C ILE A 13 23.94 8.61 3.28
N LEU A 14 22.87 8.58 2.46
CA LEU A 14 22.04 9.74 2.15
C LEU A 14 21.00 10.05 3.26
N LEU A 15 20.45 9.01 3.92
CA LEU A 15 19.51 9.17 5.04
C LEU A 15 20.12 9.82 6.28
N GLY A 16 21.44 9.65 6.49
CA GLY A 16 22.18 10.31 7.57
C GLY A 16 22.24 11.85 7.45
N ALA A 17 21.93 12.41 6.27
CA ALA A 17 21.95 13.86 6.04
C ALA A 17 20.60 14.56 6.27
N PHE A 18 19.49 13.83 6.44
CA PHE A 18 18.14 14.44 6.43
C PHE A 18 17.18 14.06 7.57
N SER A 19 17.55 13.20 8.53
CA SER A 19 16.63 12.85 9.62
C SER A 19 16.71 13.81 10.82
N CYS A 20 15.92 14.89 10.76
CA CYS A 20 15.49 15.64 11.95
C CYS A 20 14.45 14.82 12.73
N ARG A 21 14.91 13.87 13.57
CA ARG A 21 14.26 13.35 14.81
C ARG A 21 14.88 12.01 15.17
N GLN A 22 16.10 12.02 15.72
CA GLN A 22 16.56 10.89 16.53
C GLN A 22 16.60 11.33 18.00
N ALA A 23 16.05 10.47 18.86
CA ALA A 23 16.17 10.61 20.30
C ALA A 23 17.67 10.65 20.65
N GLU A 24 18.09 11.75 21.28
CA GLU A 24 19.48 11.98 21.68
C GLU A 24 19.96 10.86 22.61
N GLU A 25 20.79 9.94 22.09
CA GLU A 25 21.78 9.30 22.95
C GLU A 25 22.72 10.43 23.43
N GLN A 26 22.75 10.63 24.74
CA GLN A 26 23.53 11.71 25.34
C GLN A 26 25.01 11.54 25.00
N PRO A 27 25.71 12.62 24.61
CA PRO A 27 27.12 12.55 24.29
C PRO A 27 27.93 12.10 25.52
N ASP A 28 29.10 11.50 25.29
CA ASP A 28 29.99 10.98 26.34
C ASP A 28 30.48 12.13 27.25
N ILE A 29 29.75 12.32 28.36
CA ILE A 29 29.94 13.44 29.28
C ILE A 29 31.33 13.38 29.92
N GLU A 30 31.87 12.18 30.17
CA GLU A 30 33.20 12.03 30.79
C GLU A 30 34.32 12.50 29.85
N ALA A 31 34.19 12.24 28.54
CA ALA A 31 35.14 12.73 27.54
C ALA A 31 35.06 14.26 27.37
N ILE A 32 33.87 14.84 27.46
CA ILE A 32 33.64 16.30 27.36
C ILE A 32 34.19 17.01 28.60
N GLU A 33 33.94 16.49 29.81
CA GLU A 33 34.44 17.06 31.06
C GLU A 33 35.97 17.03 31.14
N ALA A 34 36.61 15.98 30.65
CA ALA A 34 38.08 15.85 30.61
C ALA A 34 38.76 16.89 29.71
N GLU A 35 38.12 17.28 28.59
CA GLU A 35 38.64 18.32 27.70
C GLU A 35 38.31 19.73 28.18
N MET A 36 37.14 19.94 28.81
CA MET A 36 36.79 21.22 29.44
C MET A 36 37.78 21.59 30.56
N ALA A 37 38.31 20.61 31.29
CA ALA A 37 39.34 20.82 32.31
C ALA A 37 40.67 21.35 31.75
N LYS A 38 40.93 21.23 30.45
CA LYS A 38 42.16 21.72 29.80
C LYS A 38 42.05 23.16 29.29
N GLY A 39 40.88 23.78 29.38
CA GLY A 39 40.67 25.22 29.14
C GLY A 39 40.69 25.66 27.68
N ASP A 40 40.69 24.73 26.72
CA ASP A 40 40.71 25.06 25.28
C ASP A 40 39.35 24.78 24.62
N SER A 41 38.56 25.83 24.47
CA SER A 41 37.17 25.76 23.99
C SER A 41 37.05 25.26 22.54
N ALA A 42 38.09 25.40 21.73
CA ALA A 42 38.09 24.91 20.34
C ALA A 42 38.22 23.38 20.28
N THR A 43 39.00 22.80 21.20
CA THR A 43 39.23 21.35 21.31
C THR A 43 38.00 20.64 21.87
N VAL A 44 37.30 21.26 22.83
CA VAL A 44 36.02 20.77 23.36
C VAL A 44 34.96 20.71 22.25
N ALA A 45 34.84 21.77 21.43
CA ALA A 45 33.89 21.80 20.32
C ALA A 45 34.19 20.73 19.25
N ALA A 46 35.47 20.45 18.97
CA ALA A 46 35.87 19.40 18.04
C ALA A 46 35.56 17.99 18.58
N VAL A 47 35.80 17.75 19.88
CA VAL A 47 35.51 16.45 20.52
C VAL A 47 34.00 16.20 20.63
N VAL A 48 33.20 17.23 20.92
CA VAL A 48 31.73 17.14 20.90
C VAL A 48 31.22 16.85 19.48
N ALA A 49 31.78 17.47 18.45
CA ALA A 49 31.39 17.22 17.06
C ALA A 49 31.78 15.81 16.58
N ASP A 50 32.95 15.31 16.98
CA ASP A 50 33.45 13.98 16.61
C ASP A 50 32.69 12.86 17.35
N THR A 51 32.43 13.03 18.66
CA THR A 51 31.61 12.08 19.44
C THR A 51 30.14 12.07 18.97
N ALA A 52 29.56 13.23 18.65
CA ALA A 52 28.23 13.31 18.04
C ALA A 52 28.18 12.65 16.65
N GLY A 53 29.21 12.85 15.82
CA GLY A 53 29.31 12.21 14.51
C GLY A 53 29.46 10.68 14.59
N THR A 54 30.24 10.20 15.56
CA THR A 54 30.47 8.75 15.76
C THR A 54 29.23 8.06 16.36
N ALA A 55 28.53 8.73 17.29
CA ALA A 55 27.28 8.24 17.87
C ALA A 55 26.16 8.21 16.82
N ALA A 56 26.01 9.26 16.00
CA ALA A 56 25.06 9.29 14.89
C ALA A 56 25.33 8.19 13.86
N ALA A 57 26.60 7.94 13.51
CA ALA A 57 26.98 6.86 12.60
C ALA A 57 26.64 5.46 13.15
N LYS A 58 26.90 5.21 14.44
CA LYS A 58 26.54 3.94 15.12
C LYS A 58 25.04 3.75 15.27
N ALA A 59 24.30 4.81 15.62
CA ALA A 59 22.85 4.79 15.70
C ALA A 59 22.22 4.50 14.31
N THR A 60 22.81 5.04 13.25
CA THR A 60 22.41 4.76 11.86
C THR A 60 22.69 3.31 11.47
N GLU A 61 23.84 2.74 11.84
CA GLU A 61 24.18 1.34 11.57
C GLU A 61 23.28 0.36 12.35
N ALA A 62 22.97 0.67 13.62
CA ALA A 62 22.07 -0.13 14.44
C ALA A 62 20.64 -0.15 13.86
N LEU A 63 20.10 1.02 13.50
CA LEU A 63 18.79 1.13 12.86
C LEU A 63 18.76 0.40 11.50
N ALA A 64 19.81 0.55 10.68
CA ALA A 64 19.92 -0.16 9.41
C ALA A 64 19.83 -1.67 9.59
N LYS A 65 20.56 -2.21 10.57
CA LYS A 65 20.56 -3.64 10.88
C LYS A 65 19.20 -4.11 11.39
N GLU A 66 18.53 -3.32 12.23
CA GLU A 66 17.17 -3.59 12.68
C GLU A 66 16.19 -3.65 11.51
N CYS A 67 16.23 -2.67 10.61
CA CYS A 67 15.33 -2.62 9.46
C CYS A 67 15.61 -3.70 8.42
N ILE A 68 16.87 -4.08 8.19
CA ILE A 68 17.22 -5.24 7.36
C ILE A 68 16.59 -6.50 7.95
N ALA A 69 16.78 -6.76 9.25
CA ALA A 69 16.21 -7.93 9.90
C ALA A 69 14.67 -7.95 9.84
N TYR A 70 14.04 -6.80 10.04
CA TYR A 70 12.60 -6.60 9.92
C TYR A 70 12.09 -6.97 8.51
N PHE A 71 12.70 -6.42 7.45
CA PHE A 71 12.29 -6.71 6.08
C PHE A 71 12.59 -8.15 5.66
N GLU A 72 13.68 -8.74 6.14
CA GLU A 72 13.98 -10.17 5.90
C GLU A 72 12.94 -11.10 6.55
N GLU A 73 12.46 -10.78 7.76
CA GLU A 73 11.36 -11.53 8.40
C GLU A 73 10.08 -11.42 7.56
N TRP A 74 9.73 -10.21 7.13
CA TRP A 74 8.56 -9.97 6.27
C TRP A 74 8.65 -10.69 4.92
N GLU A 75 9.82 -10.71 4.29
CA GLU A 75 10.03 -11.43 3.03
C GLU A 75 9.88 -12.94 3.21
N LYS A 76 10.42 -13.51 4.31
CA LYS A 76 10.22 -14.93 4.65
C LYS A 76 8.75 -15.28 4.84
N LEU A 77 8.03 -14.44 5.59
CA LEU A 77 6.60 -14.64 5.84
C LEU A 77 5.79 -14.55 4.54
N ARG A 78 6.07 -13.56 3.69
CA ARG A 78 5.44 -13.39 2.38
C ARG A 78 5.75 -14.55 1.43
N ALA A 79 6.97 -15.07 1.45
CA ALA A 79 7.34 -16.24 0.66
C ALA A 79 6.60 -17.52 1.12
N ALA A 80 6.29 -17.63 2.41
CA ALA A 80 5.54 -18.75 2.98
C ALA A 80 4.02 -18.59 2.88
N SER A 81 3.49 -17.38 2.68
CA SER A 81 2.06 -17.11 2.80
C SER A 81 1.22 -17.85 1.77
N THR A 82 1.70 -17.98 0.52
CA THR A 82 0.98 -18.72 -0.52
C THR A 82 0.85 -20.21 -0.18
N ASP A 83 1.92 -20.82 0.36
CA ASP A 83 1.89 -22.21 0.77
C ASP A 83 1.00 -22.43 2.00
N TYR A 84 1.09 -21.55 3.00
CA TYR A 84 0.21 -21.58 4.17
C TYR A 84 -1.26 -21.42 3.76
N TYR A 85 -1.57 -20.49 2.85
CA TYR A 85 -2.91 -20.32 2.31
C TYR A 85 -3.41 -21.61 1.66
N ARG A 86 -2.60 -22.23 0.79
CA ARG A 86 -2.96 -23.46 0.05
C ARG A 86 -3.12 -24.68 0.95
N THR A 87 -2.28 -24.83 1.98
CA THR A 87 -2.21 -26.05 2.79
C THR A 87 -3.04 -25.98 4.07
N VAL A 88 -3.31 -24.78 4.58
CA VAL A 88 -4.01 -24.57 5.86
C VAL A 88 -5.34 -23.85 5.65
N VAL A 89 -5.32 -22.63 5.12
CA VAL A 89 -6.51 -21.75 5.09
C VAL A 89 -7.56 -22.28 4.11
N LEU A 90 -7.17 -22.54 2.86
CA LEU A 90 -8.08 -22.96 1.80
C LEU A 90 -8.74 -24.31 2.11
N PRO A 91 -8.02 -25.39 2.48
CA PRO A 91 -8.66 -26.68 2.78
C PRO A 91 -9.63 -26.61 3.95
N LYS A 92 -9.28 -25.85 5.01
CA LYS A 92 -10.15 -25.63 6.16
C LYS A 92 -11.43 -24.88 5.78
N ALA A 93 -11.31 -23.87 4.93
CA ALA A 93 -12.47 -23.13 4.42
C ALA A 93 -13.38 -24.03 3.56
N LEU A 94 -12.82 -24.79 2.62
CA LEU A 94 -13.57 -25.70 1.75
C LEU A 94 -14.26 -26.84 2.51
N ALA A 95 -13.71 -27.26 3.65
CA ALA A 95 -14.33 -28.25 4.53
C ALA A 95 -15.49 -27.68 5.38
N ASN A 96 -15.68 -26.35 5.42
CA ASN A 96 -16.72 -25.73 6.22
C ASN A 96 -18.10 -25.81 5.51
N PRO A 97 -19.10 -26.53 6.06
CA PRO A 97 -20.41 -26.66 5.44
C PRO A 97 -21.21 -25.34 5.40
N ARG A 98 -20.75 -24.30 6.10
CA ARG A 98 -21.36 -22.96 6.09
C ARG A 98 -20.69 -21.99 5.12
N LEU A 99 -19.69 -22.43 4.33
CA LEU A 99 -19.04 -21.59 3.34
C LEU A 99 -20.03 -21.25 2.20
N PRO A 100 -20.36 -19.97 1.99
CA PRO A 100 -21.20 -19.58 0.86
C PRO A 100 -20.50 -19.87 -0.48
N GLU A 101 -21.27 -20.30 -1.49
CA GLU A 101 -20.74 -20.68 -2.82
C GLU A 101 -19.92 -19.56 -3.47
N GLN A 102 -20.37 -18.32 -3.36
CA GLN A 102 -19.66 -17.14 -3.85
C GLN A 102 -18.29 -16.93 -3.18
N ASN A 103 -18.17 -17.28 -1.89
CA ASN A 103 -16.91 -17.17 -1.16
C ASN A 103 -15.98 -18.33 -1.56
N MET A 104 -16.52 -19.53 -1.80
CA MET A 104 -15.75 -20.64 -2.35
C MET A 104 -15.10 -20.28 -3.68
N ALA A 105 -15.87 -19.70 -4.62
CA ALA A 105 -15.35 -19.27 -5.91
C ALA A 105 -14.24 -18.21 -5.77
N PHE A 106 -14.42 -17.25 -4.85
CA PHE A 106 -13.39 -16.26 -4.55
C PHE A 106 -12.11 -16.88 -3.98
N LEU A 107 -12.22 -17.82 -3.03
CA LEU A 107 -11.06 -18.45 -2.39
C LEU A 107 -10.22 -19.26 -3.38
N LEU A 108 -10.88 -19.97 -4.31
CA LEU A 108 -10.19 -20.67 -5.40
C LEU A 108 -9.49 -19.69 -6.35
N ALA A 109 -10.13 -18.57 -6.66
CA ALA A 109 -9.51 -17.53 -7.47
C ALA A 109 -8.36 -16.81 -6.75
N LEU A 110 -8.45 -16.65 -5.42
CA LEU A 110 -7.37 -16.12 -4.60
C LEU A 110 -6.15 -17.03 -4.60
N GLU A 111 -6.32 -18.37 -4.61
CA GLU A 111 -5.19 -19.30 -4.75
C GLU A 111 -4.42 -19.08 -6.06
N ILE A 112 -5.16 -18.92 -7.15
CA ILE A 112 -4.59 -18.66 -8.47
C ILE A 112 -3.86 -17.31 -8.43
N TYR A 113 -4.52 -16.26 -7.92
CA TYR A 113 -3.94 -14.93 -7.78
C TYR A 113 -2.62 -14.94 -6.99
N LEU A 114 -2.58 -15.62 -5.85
CA LEU A 114 -1.37 -15.73 -5.00
C LEU A 114 -0.22 -16.52 -5.65
N SER A 115 -0.49 -17.23 -6.75
CA SER A 115 0.50 -17.98 -7.52
C SER A 115 0.97 -17.22 -8.77
N GLN A 116 0.38 -16.07 -9.09
CA GLN A 116 0.73 -15.26 -10.25
C GLN A 116 2.00 -14.45 -10.02
N THR A 117 2.76 -14.19 -11.08
CA THR A 117 3.86 -13.23 -11.03
C THR A 117 3.33 -11.79 -11.01
N PRO A 118 4.12 -10.81 -10.53
CA PRO A 118 3.74 -9.41 -10.60
C PRO A 118 3.38 -8.94 -12.02
N GLU A 119 4.06 -9.46 -13.04
CA GLU A 119 3.80 -9.14 -14.45
C GLU A 119 2.44 -9.68 -14.91
N GLU A 120 2.07 -10.89 -14.48
CA GLU A 120 0.77 -11.48 -14.79
C GLU A 120 -0.37 -10.70 -14.13
N ILE A 121 -0.19 -10.25 -12.88
CA ILE A 121 -1.17 -9.41 -12.17
C ILE A 121 -1.33 -8.06 -12.89
N ARG A 122 -0.21 -7.41 -13.27
CA ARG A 122 -0.21 -6.11 -13.97
C ARG A 122 -0.79 -6.16 -15.38
N ALA A 123 -0.83 -7.34 -16.00
CA ALA A 123 -1.44 -7.53 -17.32
C ALA A 123 -2.98 -7.51 -17.28
N ILE A 124 -3.59 -7.53 -16.10
CA ILE A 124 -5.04 -7.58 -15.89
C ILE A 124 -5.53 -6.18 -15.48
N PRO A 125 -6.49 -5.57 -16.21
CA PRO A 125 -7.09 -4.30 -15.83
C PRO A 125 -7.61 -4.35 -14.40
N THR A 126 -7.42 -3.28 -13.63
CA THR A 126 -7.70 -3.30 -12.19
C THR A 126 -9.14 -3.69 -11.84
N THR A 127 -10.12 -3.30 -12.67
CA THR A 127 -11.53 -3.69 -12.49
C THR A 127 -11.82 -5.17 -12.69
N ASN A 128 -10.88 -5.91 -13.29
CA ASN A 128 -10.98 -7.34 -13.56
C ASN A 128 -10.14 -8.17 -12.57
N GLN A 129 -9.42 -7.52 -11.66
CA GLN A 129 -8.69 -8.20 -10.60
C GLN A 129 -9.66 -8.75 -9.54
N LEU A 130 -9.16 -9.69 -8.73
CA LEU A 130 -9.92 -10.35 -7.67
C LEU A 130 -10.51 -9.33 -6.67
N LEU A 131 -9.68 -8.36 -6.27
CA LEU A 131 -10.00 -7.25 -5.39
C LEU A 131 -9.40 -5.98 -6.00
N PHE A 132 -10.09 -4.86 -5.83
CA PHE A 132 -9.59 -3.57 -6.27
C PHE A 132 -10.01 -2.44 -5.33
N PRO A 133 -9.15 -1.42 -5.14
CA PRO A 133 -9.40 -0.39 -4.15
C PRO A 133 -10.42 0.61 -4.70
N ILE A 134 -11.40 0.98 -3.86
CA ILE A 134 -12.35 2.05 -4.18
C ILE A 134 -12.08 3.21 -3.23
N PHE A 135 -11.74 4.36 -3.79
CA PHE A 135 -11.57 5.58 -3.04
C PHE A 135 -12.58 6.63 -3.49
N LYS A 136 -12.91 7.53 -2.56
CA LYS A 136 -13.78 8.67 -2.79
C LYS A 136 -12.96 9.94 -2.60
N VAL A 137 -12.56 10.57 -3.70
CA VAL A 137 -11.73 11.79 -3.69
C VAL A 137 -12.58 13.01 -3.33
N ASN A 138 -13.81 13.07 -3.84
CA ASN A 138 -14.80 14.06 -3.44
C ASN A 138 -16.22 13.50 -3.58
N GLU A 139 -17.25 14.34 -3.36
CA GLU A 139 -18.65 13.90 -3.44
C GLU A 139 -19.06 13.34 -4.81
N LYS A 140 -18.39 13.76 -5.88
CA LYS A 140 -18.72 13.39 -7.27
C LYS A 140 -17.78 12.33 -7.85
N GLU A 141 -16.61 12.15 -7.26
CA GLU A 141 -15.54 11.29 -7.77
C GLU A 141 -15.30 10.13 -6.80
N MET A 142 -16.04 9.06 -7.05
CA MET A 142 -15.84 7.74 -6.45
C MET A 142 -15.45 6.80 -7.57
N GLY A 143 -14.28 6.17 -7.45
CA GLY A 143 -13.77 5.32 -8.51
C GLY A 143 -12.93 4.17 -8.00
N VAL A 144 -12.70 3.20 -8.88
CA VAL A 144 -11.64 2.21 -8.71
C VAL A 144 -10.33 2.85 -9.13
N PHE A 145 -9.31 2.74 -8.28
CA PHE A 145 -8.00 3.33 -8.53
C PHE A 145 -7.02 2.25 -8.98
N ALA A 146 -6.28 2.53 -10.04
CA ALA A 146 -5.11 1.78 -10.44
C ALA A 146 -3.90 2.72 -10.40
N PHE A 147 -2.74 2.18 -10.06
CA PHE A 147 -1.50 2.96 -9.98
C PHE A 147 -0.53 2.51 -11.07
N PRO A 148 0.28 3.43 -11.61
CA PRO A 148 1.36 3.08 -12.54
C PRO A 148 2.25 1.98 -11.98
N ALA A 149 2.76 1.15 -12.88
CA ALA A 149 3.80 0.18 -12.55
C ALA A 149 4.99 0.52 -13.43
N TYR A 150 6.13 0.88 -12.84
CA TYR A 150 7.30 1.29 -13.62
C TYR A 150 8.24 0.11 -13.88
N ASP A 151 8.86 0.09 -15.06
CA ASP A 151 9.90 -0.88 -15.39
C ASP A 151 11.19 -0.61 -14.61
N THR A 152 11.43 -1.39 -13.57
CA THR A 152 12.63 -1.29 -12.72
C THR A 152 13.93 -1.71 -13.42
N ALA A 153 13.87 -2.30 -14.62
CA ALA A 153 15.06 -2.66 -15.41
C ALA A 153 15.51 -1.52 -16.34
N SER A 154 14.64 -0.53 -16.57
CA SER A 154 14.91 0.64 -17.40
C SER A 154 15.53 1.77 -16.56
N GLU A 155 16.42 2.56 -17.17
CA GLU A 155 16.91 3.81 -16.56
C GLU A 155 15.84 4.92 -16.61
N ASP A 156 14.91 4.81 -17.57
CA ASP A 156 13.75 5.70 -17.69
C ASP A 156 12.54 5.17 -16.91
N PHE A 157 11.74 6.08 -16.33
CA PHE A 157 10.45 5.76 -15.70
C PHE A 157 9.38 5.42 -16.75
N ILE A 158 9.42 4.17 -17.24
CA ILE A 158 8.46 3.67 -18.22
C ILE A 158 7.29 3.01 -17.49
N ASP A 159 6.10 3.61 -17.56
CA ASP A 159 4.88 3.00 -17.04
C ASP A 159 4.44 1.81 -17.93
N ILE A 160 4.56 0.62 -17.38
CA ILE A 160 4.20 -0.67 -18.00
C ILE A 160 2.81 -1.18 -17.56
N SER A 161 2.01 -0.37 -16.87
CA SER A 161 0.64 -0.73 -16.49
C SER A 161 -0.24 -1.01 -17.71
N ILE A 162 -1.21 -1.91 -17.54
CA ILE A 162 -2.18 -2.21 -18.59
C ILE A 162 -3.08 -0.99 -18.89
N GLU A 163 -3.34 -0.16 -17.88
CA GLU A 163 -4.07 1.10 -18.01
C GLU A 163 -3.33 2.12 -18.90
N ASN A 164 -2.01 2.27 -18.75
CA ASN A 164 -1.21 3.09 -19.67
C ASN A 164 -1.28 2.54 -21.10
N ASN A 165 -1.16 1.22 -21.25
CA ASN A 165 -1.25 0.56 -22.56
C ASN A 165 -2.61 0.80 -23.25
N ILE A 166 -3.70 0.88 -22.48
CA ILE A 166 -5.04 1.22 -22.97
C ILE A 166 -5.08 2.66 -23.51
N LEU A 167 -4.51 3.62 -22.79
CA LEU A 167 -4.42 5.02 -23.23
C LEU A 167 -3.55 5.16 -24.49
N ALA A 168 -2.36 4.56 -24.47
CA ALA A 168 -1.38 4.65 -25.54
C ALA A 168 -1.90 4.07 -26.87
N ARG A 169 -2.56 2.91 -26.83
CA ARG A 169 -3.18 2.29 -28.02
C ARG A 169 -4.26 3.16 -28.64
N SER A 170 -4.92 3.96 -27.82
CA SER A 170 -5.99 4.87 -28.26
C SER A 170 -5.48 6.26 -28.63
N LYS A 171 -4.16 6.50 -28.55
CA LYS A 171 -3.52 7.80 -28.80
C LYS A 171 -4.03 8.90 -27.87
N LEU A 172 -4.41 8.53 -26.66
CA LEU A 172 -4.95 9.41 -25.62
C LEU A 172 -3.95 9.69 -24.50
N THR A 173 -2.68 9.30 -24.69
CA THR A 173 -1.61 9.70 -23.78
C THR A 173 -1.55 11.23 -23.78
N ALA A 174 -2.07 11.80 -22.70
CA ALA A 174 -1.99 13.22 -22.45
C ALA A 174 -0.50 13.57 -22.41
N THR A 175 -0.08 14.43 -23.33
CA THR A 175 1.04 15.33 -23.04
C THR A 175 0.68 16.02 -21.73
N ILE A 176 1.64 16.22 -20.82
CA ILE A 176 1.44 17.02 -19.61
C ILE A 176 1.03 18.43 -20.07
N ASP A 177 -0.26 18.61 -20.31
CA ASP A 177 -0.84 19.89 -20.67
C ASP A 177 -0.75 20.71 -19.39
N SER A 178 0.05 21.77 -19.42
CA SER A 178 0.23 22.69 -18.30
C SER A 178 -1.09 23.25 -17.74
N SER A 179 -2.21 23.11 -18.46
CA SER A 179 -3.55 23.48 -17.98
C SER A 179 -4.33 22.35 -17.28
N ALA A 180 -3.89 21.09 -17.40
CA ALA A 180 -4.51 19.88 -16.82
C ALA A 180 -3.80 19.37 -15.55
N GLN A 181 -2.68 19.98 -15.16
CA GLN A 181 -2.01 19.69 -13.89
C GLN A 181 -3.05 19.79 -12.76
N TYR A 182 -3.14 18.73 -11.94
CA TYR A 182 -4.03 18.64 -10.77
C TYR A 182 -5.52 18.34 -11.00
N LYS A 183 -5.94 17.81 -12.17
CA LYS A 183 -7.31 17.30 -12.37
C LYS A 183 -7.33 15.94 -13.08
N VAL A 184 -8.34 15.13 -12.75
CA VAL A 184 -8.61 13.89 -13.50
C VAL A 184 -9.11 14.25 -14.90
N VAL A 185 -8.45 13.72 -15.92
CA VAL A 185 -8.88 13.80 -17.32
C VAL A 185 -9.68 12.53 -17.64
N PHE A 186 -10.98 12.69 -17.89
CA PHE A 186 -11.85 11.59 -18.29
C PHE A 186 -11.87 11.43 -19.81
N HIS A 187 -11.83 10.17 -20.25
CA HIS A 187 -11.78 9.72 -21.64
C HIS A 187 -13.07 8.93 -21.97
N PRO A 188 -14.23 9.59 -22.15
CA PRO A 188 -15.51 8.90 -22.35
C PRO A 188 -15.52 7.97 -23.57
N GLU A 189 -14.73 8.26 -24.60
CA GLU A 189 -14.54 7.41 -25.77
C GLU A 189 -13.89 6.05 -25.44
N LEU A 190 -13.05 6.00 -24.38
CA LEU A 190 -12.50 4.76 -23.87
C LEU A 190 -13.51 3.99 -23.03
N ALA A 191 -14.35 4.69 -22.27
CA ALA A 191 -15.39 4.06 -21.49
C ALA A 191 -16.30 3.22 -22.40
N ASP A 192 -16.72 3.77 -23.53
CA ASP A 192 -17.55 3.05 -24.50
C ASP A 192 -16.83 1.87 -25.17
N SER A 193 -15.51 1.89 -25.28
CA SER A 193 -14.72 0.82 -25.93
C SER A 193 -14.34 -0.29 -24.95
N LEU A 194 -13.83 0.07 -23.77
CA LEU A 194 -13.41 -0.85 -22.70
C LEU A 194 -14.60 -1.57 -22.06
N LEU A 195 -15.74 -0.89 -21.94
CA LEU A 195 -16.92 -1.41 -21.23
C LEU A 195 -17.94 -2.09 -22.14
N LYS A 196 -17.74 -2.11 -23.47
CA LYS A 196 -18.66 -2.78 -24.42
C LYS A 196 -18.49 -4.29 -24.47
N THR A 197 -17.28 -4.78 -24.23
CA THR A 197 -16.93 -6.20 -24.36
C THR A 197 -17.00 -6.97 -23.04
N ILE A 198 -17.10 -6.27 -21.91
CA ILE A 198 -17.10 -6.83 -20.56
C ILE A 198 -18.23 -6.18 -19.78
N ASP A 199 -18.98 -6.94 -18.98
CA ASP A 199 -19.99 -6.38 -18.08
C ASP A 199 -19.30 -5.37 -17.15
N PRO A 200 -19.61 -4.06 -17.23
CA PRO A 200 -18.96 -3.03 -16.43
C PRO A 200 -19.39 -3.07 -14.97
N THR A 201 -20.20 -4.04 -14.60
CA THR A 201 -20.82 -4.17 -13.30
C THR A 201 -19.85 -4.76 -12.29
N VAL A 202 -19.70 -4.08 -11.17
CA VAL A 202 -18.85 -4.48 -10.05
C VAL A 202 -19.67 -4.54 -8.76
N THR A 203 -19.22 -5.37 -7.83
CA THR A 203 -19.74 -5.34 -6.45
C THR A 203 -18.81 -4.48 -5.61
N ALA A 204 -19.31 -3.35 -5.14
CA ALA A 204 -18.60 -2.47 -4.22
C ALA A 204 -18.97 -2.81 -2.78
N PHE A 205 -17.97 -2.93 -1.91
CA PHE A 205 -18.12 -3.23 -0.50
C PHE A 205 -17.85 -1.97 0.32
N THR A 206 -18.71 -1.77 1.30
CA THR A 206 -18.69 -0.65 2.23
C THR A 206 -18.37 -1.16 3.63
N ALA A 207 -18.14 -0.27 4.58
CA ALA A 207 -17.94 -0.65 5.98
C ALA A 207 -19.15 -1.38 6.62
N LYS A 208 -20.32 -1.43 5.97
CA LYS A 208 -21.56 -2.00 6.55
C LYS A 208 -22.36 -2.91 5.61
N GLY A 209 -21.92 -3.12 4.37
CA GLY A 209 -22.73 -3.76 3.35
C GLY A 209 -22.11 -3.68 1.96
N LYS A 210 -22.85 -4.12 0.95
CA LYS A 210 -22.40 -4.11 -0.45
C LYS A 210 -23.43 -3.49 -1.38
N VAL A 211 -22.95 -2.92 -2.48
CA VAL A 211 -23.74 -2.24 -3.50
C VAL A 211 -23.28 -2.71 -4.86
N LYS A 212 -24.22 -3.12 -5.71
CA LYS A 212 -23.93 -3.41 -7.11
C LYS A 212 -23.95 -2.10 -7.88
N THR A 213 -22.86 -1.77 -8.57
CA THR A 213 -22.71 -0.56 -9.37
C THR A 213 -21.98 -0.87 -10.67
N LYS A 214 -21.78 0.12 -11.52
CA LYS A 214 -21.08 -0.01 -12.79
C LYS A 214 -20.01 1.05 -12.96
N VAL A 215 -18.97 0.72 -13.69
CA VAL A 215 -18.04 1.71 -14.25
C VAL A 215 -18.78 2.51 -15.31
N VAL A 216 -18.67 3.84 -15.25
CA VAL A 216 -19.32 4.78 -16.19
C VAL A 216 -18.32 5.60 -16.98
N ASN A 217 -17.07 5.69 -16.52
CA ASN A 217 -16.02 6.41 -17.24
C ASN A 217 -14.64 5.85 -16.88
N PHE A 218 -13.65 6.16 -17.71
CA PHE A 218 -12.25 5.91 -17.45
C PHE A 218 -11.48 7.23 -17.53
N GLY A 219 -10.57 7.46 -16.60
CA GLY A 219 -9.78 8.67 -16.55
C GLY A 219 -8.37 8.43 -16.07
N SER A 220 -7.52 9.42 -16.24
CA SER A 220 -6.16 9.44 -15.73
C SER A 220 -5.87 10.76 -15.01
N TYR A 221 -5.01 10.68 -14.01
CA TYR A 221 -4.48 11.83 -13.28
C TYR A 221 -2.96 11.75 -13.32
N ALA A 222 -2.32 12.86 -13.67
CA ALA A 222 -0.87 13.02 -13.60
C ALA A 222 -0.57 14.35 -12.91
N GLY A 223 0.00 14.26 -11.71
CA GLY A 223 0.50 15.40 -10.94
C GLY A 223 1.94 15.16 -10.52
N GLU A 224 2.55 16.15 -9.86
CA GLU A 224 3.97 16.07 -9.46
C GLU A 224 4.27 14.93 -8.49
N CYS A 225 3.29 14.55 -7.67
CA CYS A 225 3.46 13.61 -6.54
C CYS A 225 2.56 12.38 -6.62
N LEU A 226 1.68 12.32 -7.62
CA LEU A 226 0.60 11.36 -7.65
C LEU A 226 0.21 11.11 -9.09
N GLU A 227 0.23 9.84 -9.47
CA GLU A 227 -0.24 9.36 -10.76
C GLU A 227 -1.20 8.20 -10.50
N TYR A 228 -2.38 8.25 -11.13
CA TYR A 228 -3.33 7.15 -11.05
C TYR A 228 -4.28 7.12 -12.25
N TYR A 229 -4.83 5.94 -12.47
CA TYR A 229 -5.96 5.71 -13.36
C TYR A 229 -7.23 5.55 -12.53
N ASN A 230 -8.34 6.07 -13.06
CA ASN A 230 -9.61 6.11 -12.37
C ASN A 230 -10.72 5.50 -13.23
N TYR A 231 -11.28 4.40 -12.76
CA TYR A 231 -12.54 3.88 -13.29
C TYR A 231 -13.68 4.48 -12.47
N LEU A 232 -14.33 5.51 -13.01
CA LEU A 232 -15.39 6.24 -12.33
C LEU A 232 -16.61 5.32 -12.16
N LEU A 233 -17.13 5.22 -10.94
CA LEU A 233 -18.30 4.42 -10.62
C LEU A 233 -19.58 5.27 -10.65
N ASP A 234 -20.70 4.65 -11.03
CA ASP A 234 -22.02 5.24 -10.81
C ASP A 234 -22.28 5.35 -9.31
N SER A 235 -22.28 6.58 -8.79
CA SER A 235 -22.46 6.85 -7.36
C SER A 235 -23.92 6.86 -6.92
N LYS A 236 -24.89 6.87 -7.85
CA LYS A 236 -26.34 6.92 -7.54
C LYS A 236 -26.83 5.80 -6.62
N PRO A 237 -26.34 4.54 -6.73
CA PRO A 237 -26.78 3.45 -5.86
C PRO A 237 -26.31 3.57 -4.40
N PHE A 238 -25.35 4.45 -4.11
CA PHE A 238 -24.76 4.60 -2.78
C PHE A 238 -25.52 5.63 -1.95
N SER A 239 -25.63 5.37 -0.64
CA SER A 239 -26.09 6.40 0.29
C SER A 239 -25.02 7.48 0.45
N LYS A 240 -25.43 8.72 0.77
CA LYS A 240 -24.50 9.85 0.97
C LYS A 240 -23.42 9.57 2.02
N HIS A 241 -23.74 8.75 3.02
CA HIS A 241 -22.84 8.36 4.11
C HIS A 241 -22.22 6.97 3.91
N ALA A 242 -22.35 6.38 2.72
CA ALA A 242 -21.72 5.11 2.42
C ALA A 242 -20.20 5.28 2.43
N LYS A 243 -19.56 4.54 3.33
CA LYS A 243 -18.11 4.42 3.40
C LYS A 243 -17.68 3.26 2.52
N VAL A 244 -17.44 3.53 1.24
CA VAL A 244 -17.04 2.53 0.23
C VAL A 244 -15.54 2.28 0.37
N LEU A 245 -15.14 1.01 0.34
CA LEU A 245 -13.79 0.58 0.70
C LEU A 245 -13.09 -0.12 -0.47
N PHE A 246 -13.68 -1.20 -0.98
CA PHE A 246 -13.07 -2.00 -2.05
C PHE A 246 -14.16 -2.55 -2.96
N GLY A 247 -13.79 -3.08 -4.11
CA GLY A 247 -14.69 -3.85 -4.95
C GLY A 247 -14.12 -5.20 -5.35
N SER A 248 -15.00 -6.05 -5.87
CA SER A 248 -14.66 -7.35 -6.40
C SER A 248 -15.61 -7.70 -7.55
N ILE A 249 -15.12 -8.51 -8.48
CA ILE A 249 -15.95 -9.20 -9.47
C ILE A 249 -16.82 -10.29 -8.83
N TYR A 250 -16.48 -10.72 -7.61
CA TYR A 250 -17.25 -11.69 -6.83
C TYR A 250 -18.25 -11.00 -5.91
N ASN A 251 -19.44 -11.57 -5.77
CA ASN A 251 -20.49 -11.06 -4.88
C ASN A 251 -20.32 -11.57 -3.44
N LEU A 252 -19.16 -11.34 -2.83
CA LEU A 252 -18.73 -11.88 -1.53
C LEU A 252 -19.80 -11.75 -0.43
N SER A 253 -19.87 -12.77 0.42
CA SER A 253 -20.62 -12.75 1.67
C SER A 253 -19.68 -12.39 2.82
N LEU A 254 -19.91 -11.24 3.46
CA LEU A 254 -19.05 -10.69 4.50
C LEU A 254 -19.77 -10.65 5.85
N ALA A 255 -19.07 -11.06 6.90
CA ALA A 255 -19.46 -10.82 8.28
C ALA A 255 -18.82 -9.51 8.76
N TYR A 256 -19.61 -8.43 8.82
CA TYR A 256 -19.14 -7.10 9.24
C TYR A 256 -18.98 -7.02 10.75
N ARG A 257 -17.72 -6.95 11.22
CA ARG A 257 -17.35 -6.68 12.61
C ARG A 257 -15.87 -6.27 12.69
N ASN A 258 -15.53 -5.53 13.74
CA ASN A 258 -14.15 -5.19 14.03
C ASN A 258 -13.50 -6.31 14.86
N TYR A 259 -12.19 -6.46 14.73
CA TYR A 259 -11.38 -7.46 15.42
C TYR A 259 -10.22 -6.79 16.15
N PRO A 260 -10.44 -6.18 17.33
CA PRO A 260 -9.43 -5.39 18.01
C PRO A 260 -8.12 -6.13 18.31
N LYS A 261 -8.18 -7.46 18.49
CA LYS A 261 -6.97 -8.28 18.66
C LYS A 261 -6.14 -8.33 17.39
N VAL A 262 -6.78 -8.49 16.23
CA VAL A 262 -6.10 -8.48 14.93
C VAL A 262 -5.55 -7.09 14.65
N ASP A 263 -6.34 -6.04 14.94
CA ASP A 263 -5.91 -4.64 14.80
C ASP A 263 -4.64 -4.36 15.65
N ALA A 264 -4.63 -4.80 16.91
CA ALA A 264 -3.47 -4.66 17.80
C ALA A 264 -2.25 -5.44 17.26
N THR A 265 -2.44 -6.67 16.79
CA THR A 265 -1.33 -7.46 16.22
C THR A 265 -0.76 -6.83 14.96
N MET A 266 -1.58 -6.28 14.06
CA MET A 266 -1.09 -5.55 12.89
C MET A 266 -0.24 -4.34 13.30
N LEU A 267 -0.69 -3.58 14.30
CA LEU A 267 0.04 -2.43 14.83
C LEU A 267 1.34 -2.83 15.52
N GLU A 268 1.34 -3.89 16.33
CA GLU A 268 2.54 -4.40 17.01
C GLU A 268 3.60 -4.92 16.04
N GLN A 269 3.19 -5.41 14.86
CA GLN A 269 4.10 -5.84 13.80
C GLN A 269 4.67 -4.69 12.98
N LEU A 270 4.17 -3.46 13.12
CA LEU A 270 4.64 -2.30 12.37
C LEU A 270 5.90 -1.72 13.02
N ASN A 271 6.99 -1.64 12.26
CA ASN A 271 8.16 -0.85 12.64
C ASN A 271 8.23 0.44 11.80
N GLU A 272 7.54 1.49 12.25
CA GLU A 272 7.42 2.79 11.55
C GLU A 272 8.79 3.38 11.17
N LYS A 273 9.82 3.18 11.99
CA LYS A 273 11.18 3.72 11.75
C LYS A 273 11.86 3.11 10.53
N CYS A 274 11.37 1.98 10.04
CA CYS A 274 11.91 1.27 8.88
C CYS A 274 11.23 1.63 7.57
N PHE A 275 10.14 2.42 7.60
CA PHE A 275 9.47 2.89 6.40
C PHE A 275 9.94 4.30 6.05
N ASP A 276 10.30 4.50 4.78
CA ASP A 276 10.69 5.81 4.25
C ASP A 276 9.45 6.68 3.91
N CYS A 277 8.31 6.03 3.65
CA CYS A 277 7.05 6.68 3.35
C CYS A 277 6.16 6.80 4.60
N PRO A 278 5.53 7.96 4.84
CA PRO A 278 4.31 8.02 5.63
C PRO A 278 3.31 7.01 5.07
N SER A 279 2.79 6.14 5.92
CA SER A 279 1.78 5.16 5.56
C SER A 279 0.69 5.15 6.62
N SER A 280 -0.54 4.85 6.20
CA SER A 280 -1.66 4.72 7.14
C SER A 280 -1.70 3.36 7.83
N MET A 281 -0.61 2.57 7.78
CA MET A 281 -0.53 1.25 8.42
C MET A 281 -0.81 1.33 9.92
N GLU A 282 -0.37 2.40 10.60
CA GLU A 282 -0.64 2.65 12.03
C GLU A 282 -2.15 2.84 12.33
N GLU A 283 -2.93 3.27 11.34
CA GLU A 283 -4.36 3.56 11.47
C GLU A 283 -5.28 2.44 10.97
N GLN A 284 -4.70 1.33 10.48
CA GLN A 284 -5.48 0.25 9.89
C GLN A 284 -6.34 -0.46 10.92
N LYS A 285 -7.57 -0.74 10.50
CA LYS A 285 -8.53 -1.52 11.28
C LYS A 285 -9.31 -2.48 10.43
N THR A 286 -9.55 -3.65 10.99
CA THR A 286 -10.44 -4.66 10.44
C THR A 286 -11.89 -4.21 10.52
N PHE A 287 -12.69 -4.65 9.54
CA PHE A 287 -14.12 -4.34 9.49
C PHE A 287 -15.00 -5.48 9.02
N ALA A 288 -14.42 -6.51 8.40
CA ALA A 288 -15.15 -7.66 7.93
C ALA A 288 -14.25 -8.89 7.81
N THR A 289 -14.88 -10.06 7.75
CA THR A 289 -14.27 -11.32 7.29
C THR A 289 -15.16 -11.95 6.24
N LEU A 290 -14.61 -12.90 5.48
CA LEU A 290 -15.42 -13.78 4.65
C LEU A 290 -16.27 -14.70 5.55
N GLU A 291 -17.58 -14.75 5.31
CA GLU A 291 -18.43 -15.72 5.98
C GLU A 291 -17.97 -17.16 5.69
N GLY A 292 -17.93 -17.99 6.72
CA GLY A 292 -17.49 -19.38 6.61
C GLY A 292 -15.96 -19.56 6.53
N VAL A 293 -15.17 -18.49 6.68
CA VAL A 293 -13.70 -18.56 6.64
C VAL A 293 -13.12 -18.00 7.94
N GLU A 294 -12.15 -18.73 8.49
CA GLU A 294 -11.38 -18.29 9.66
C GLU A 294 -10.01 -17.76 9.20
N GLY A 295 -9.50 -16.74 9.89
CA GLY A 295 -8.15 -16.22 9.65
C GLY A 295 -7.99 -15.29 8.46
N LEU A 296 -9.06 -14.88 7.76
CA LEU A 296 -9.01 -13.89 6.67
C LEU A 296 -9.85 -12.65 6.99
N TYR A 297 -9.20 -11.49 7.05
CA TYR A 297 -9.77 -10.23 7.51
C TYR A 297 -9.61 -9.14 6.44
N PHE A 298 -10.67 -8.38 6.21
CA PHE A 298 -10.58 -7.14 5.45
C PHE A 298 -10.26 -5.98 6.40
N ALA A 299 -9.26 -5.19 6.04
CA ALA A 299 -8.80 -4.04 6.79
C ALA A 299 -8.78 -2.78 5.90
N TYR A 300 -8.86 -1.62 6.53
CA TYR A 300 -8.71 -0.34 5.86
C TYR A 300 -8.18 0.72 6.83
N ALA A 301 -7.56 1.75 6.28
CA ALA A 301 -7.38 3.05 6.92
C ALA A 301 -7.98 4.16 6.04
N ASP A 302 -8.62 5.15 6.64
CA ASP A 302 -9.07 6.36 5.94
C ASP A 302 -8.48 7.55 6.67
N THR A 303 -7.73 8.37 5.94
CA THR A 303 -6.92 9.45 6.48
C THR A 303 -7.55 10.83 6.25
N PHE A 304 -8.80 10.88 5.78
CA PHE A 304 -9.55 12.11 5.52
C PHE A 304 -10.75 12.28 6.48
N PRO A 305 -11.12 13.52 6.88
CA PRO A 305 -10.52 14.80 6.49
C PRO A 305 -9.35 15.26 7.39
N LEU A 306 -9.02 14.50 8.44
CA LEU A 306 -7.96 14.83 9.40
C LEU A 306 -6.62 14.24 8.94
N ASN A 307 -6.10 14.74 7.82
CA ASN A 307 -4.78 14.38 7.31
C ASN A 307 -3.75 15.31 7.97
N ASN A 308 -3.33 14.97 9.19
CA ASN A 308 -2.38 15.78 9.97
C ASN A 308 -0.91 15.36 9.70
N LYS A 309 -0.76 14.15 9.21
CA LYS A 309 0.43 13.51 8.66
C LYS A 309 0.02 13.08 7.26
N LEU A 310 0.93 13.07 6.27
CA LEU A 310 0.71 12.78 4.84
C LEU A 310 0.20 11.34 4.55
N ASP A 311 -0.65 10.80 5.41
CA ASP A 311 -1.14 9.44 5.42
C ASP A 311 -2.17 9.26 4.31
N THR A 312 -2.09 8.13 3.63
CA THR A 312 -2.91 7.84 2.46
C THR A 312 -3.90 6.73 2.79
N PRO A 313 -5.15 6.78 2.29
CA PRO A 313 -6.12 5.73 2.59
C PRO A 313 -5.64 4.38 2.04
N SER A 314 -5.80 3.33 2.83
CA SER A 314 -5.37 1.97 2.47
C SER A 314 -6.51 0.97 2.54
N ARG A 315 -6.40 -0.12 1.79
CA ARG A 315 -7.32 -1.25 1.70
C ARG A 315 -6.51 -2.53 1.69
N ALA A 316 -6.95 -3.52 2.47
CA ALA A 316 -6.20 -4.76 2.61
C ALA A 316 -7.09 -5.99 2.82
N LEU A 317 -6.58 -7.14 2.38
CA LEU A 317 -6.96 -8.47 2.82
C LEU A 317 -5.77 -9.06 3.58
N VAL A 318 -6.01 -9.41 4.83
CA VAL A 318 -5.00 -9.85 5.79
C VAL A 318 -5.30 -11.28 6.21
N MET A 319 -4.26 -12.10 6.27
CA MET A 319 -4.30 -13.47 6.74
C MET A 319 -3.60 -13.59 8.09
N ASP A 320 -4.24 -14.27 9.03
CA ASP A 320 -3.60 -14.74 10.26
C ASP A 320 -2.83 -16.03 9.95
N MET A 321 -1.50 -15.93 10.04
CA MET A 321 -0.55 -17.01 9.88
C MET A 321 0.12 -17.26 11.23
N ASP A 322 -0.49 -18.12 12.04
CA ASP A 322 -0.01 -18.52 13.37
C ASP A 322 0.28 -17.33 14.31
N GLY A 323 -0.61 -16.34 14.32
CA GLY A 323 -0.51 -15.13 15.14
C GLY A 323 0.26 -13.98 14.48
N LYS A 324 0.72 -14.15 13.23
CA LYS A 324 1.29 -13.07 12.40
C LYS A 324 0.29 -12.66 11.32
N MET A 325 0.07 -11.35 11.17
CA MET A 325 -0.83 -10.79 10.17
C MET A 325 -0.07 -10.51 8.88
N ILE A 326 -0.43 -11.20 7.80
CA ILE A 326 0.22 -11.10 6.49
C ILE A 326 -0.76 -10.55 5.45
N TYR A 327 -0.36 -9.53 4.71
CA TYR A 327 -1.14 -9.00 3.61
C TYR A 327 -1.16 -9.97 2.42
N LEU A 328 -2.35 -10.48 2.07
CA LEU A 328 -2.59 -11.22 0.83
C LEU A 328 -2.93 -10.28 -0.34
N TRP A 329 -3.48 -9.11 -0.02
CA TRP A 329 -3.73 -8.02 -0.94
C TRP A 329 -3.64 -6.71 -0.16
N TYR A 330 -2.97 -5.71 -0.74
CA TYR A 330 -2.76 -4.40 -0.14
C TYR A 330 -2.76 -3.36 -1.24
N GLN A 331 -3.47 -2.26 -1.02
CA GLN A 331 -3.49 -1.10 -1.88
C GLN A 331 -3.58 0.16 -1.02
N GLU A 332 -2.72 1.12 -1.28
CA GLU A 332 -2.78 2.46 -0.70
C GLU A 332 -2.68 3.49 -1.82
N VAL A 333 -3.13 4.71 -1.57
CA VAL A 333 -2.84 5.81 -2.50
C VAL A 333 -1.35 6.13 -2.38
N ASP A 334 -0.57 5.82 -3.39
CA ASP A 334 0.87 6.08 -3.41
C ASP A 334 1.14 7.55 -3.74
N LEU A 335 1.98 8.22 -2.94
CA LEU A 335 2.43 9.61 -3.15
C LEU A 335 3.93 9.67 -3.49
N ALA A 336 4.38 8.77 -4.37
CA ALA A 336 5.75 8.73 -4.86
C ALA A 336 6.25 10.11 -5.35
N GLY A 337 7.44 10.52 -4.90
CA GLY A 337 8.11 11.76 -5.34
C GLY A 337 7.94 12.98 -4.44
N CYS A 338 7.03 12.96 -3.45
CA CYS A 338 6.82 14.11 -2.55
C CYS A 338 6.91 13.80 -1.04
N SER A 339 6.89 12.52 -0.67
CA SER A 339 7.08 12.08 0.74
C SER A 339 8.06 10.92 0.90
N CYS A 340 8.57 10.37 -0.21
CA CYS A 340 9.48 9.22 -0.25
C CYS A 340 10.50 9.41 -1.38
N ILE A 341 11.71 8.83 -1.22
CA ILE A 341 12.81 8.95 -2.19
C ILE A 341 12.95 7.70 -3.05
#